data_AF-C1EGM5-F1
#
_entry.id   AF-C1EGM5-F1
#
_cell.length_a   1.000
_cell.length_b   1.000
_cell.length_c   1.000
_cell.angle_alpha   90.00
_cell.angle_beta   90.00
_cell.angle_gamma   90.00
#
_symmetry.space_group_name_H-M   'P 1'
#
loop_
_entity.id
_entity.type
_entity.pdbx_description
1 polymer ?
#
loop_
_entity_poly.entity_id
_entity_poly.type
_entity_poly.pdbx_seq_one_letter_code
_entity_poly.pdbx_strand_id
1 'polypeptide(L)'
;MVSQSGPAEDARFRLVWRETEKSWTPALVAALLGLDLEVDAADDMGRPHDEGEKASAVGPPRHGRARVSGCPGTEVTVEVPTLRDLKLALSFNGLEVPLTHGYRHYRLQPSPPHDNISDAQVPGEDPPLVAQLAPLSTEEILTRLKKARREDDTSPPSKRRKAQAKGSKNKTLAHALAVNDLARAMGGVRPVYRCPGAAPLRPADFDELRGKLLEALRDFQDFFDNPQRKGVRSRRYLVLKRKAVDDAEKFRRRSVVDVPDRCRSEMVGTGNKVRERARVWSLCEEALRTFFLEGRHPEYDSLAITSDFRGSPHVDKKDTSHQYVLALGDFEGGELCVEAGEGGEKTLAVDVKNRLGRLDGRVPHWVSGWTGERFSLVFFRTGGTPTPIEPVDAHVRWMKSQSIGS
;
A
#
# COMPACT_ATOMS: atom_id res chain seq x y z
N MET A 1 32.29 -13.29 44.48
CA MET A 1 32.53 -12.50 43.24
C MET A 1 31.90 -13.25 42.10
N VAL A 2 30.71 -12.84 41.66
CA VAL A 2 30.02 -13.41 40.50
C VAL A 2 30.47 -12.60 39.29
N SER A 3 31.15 -13.25 38.35
CA SER A 3 31.56 -12.68 37.08
C SER A 3 30.32 -12.43 36.23
N GLN A 4 29.99 -11.15 36.00
CA GLN A 4 29.02 -10.76 34.98
C GLN A 4 29.70 -10.90 33.61
N SER A 5 29.35 -11.93 32.86
CA SER A 5 29.66 -12.02 31.44
C SER A 5 28.89 -10.91 30.71
N GLY A 6 29.61 -9.94 30.13
CA GLY A 6 29.02 -8.94 29.24
C GLY A 6 28.34 -9.58 28.02
N PRO A 7 27.45 -8.86 27.33
CA PRO A 7 26.80 -9.38 26.13
C PRO A 7 27.86 -9.73 25.08
N ALA A 8 27.74 -10.91 24.47
CA ALA A 8 28.66 -11.40 23.46
C ALA A 8 28.79 -10.38 22.30
N GLU A 9 29.94 -9.70 22.19
CA GLU A 9 30.23 -8.69 21.17
C GLU A 9 30.38 -9.27 19.74
N ASP A 10 30.22 -10.59 19.57
CA ASP A 10 30.41 -11.30 18.30
C ASP A 10 29.15 -12.01 17.76
N ALA A 11 27.96 -11.57 18.20
CA ALA A 11 26.71 -12.13 17.69
C ALA A 11 26.48 -11.72 16.22
N ARG A 12 26.70 -12.65 15.30
CA ARG A 12 26.38 -12.50 13.87
C ARG A 12 24.90 -12.79 13.62
N PHE A 13 24.24 -11.93 12.84
CA PHE A 13 22.84 -12.12 12.46
C PHE A 13 22.73 -12.38 10.97
N ARG A 14 22.04 -13.46 10.60
CA ARG A 14 21.88 -13.91 9.21
C ARG A 14 20.41 -13.93 8.80
N LEU A 15 20.11 -13.33 7.67
CA LEU A 15 18.85 -13.47 6.95
C LEU A 15 19.08 -14.37 5.74
N VAL A 16 18.38 -15.49 5.67
CA VAL A 16 18.44 -16.39 4.51
C VAL A 16 17.23 -16.13 3.63
N TRP A 17 17.48 -15.63 2.42
CA TRP A 17 16.47 -15.33 1.42
C TRP A 17 16.51 -16.35 0.29
N ARG A 18 15.47 -17.19 0.18
CA ARG A 18 15.33 -18.19 -0.88
C ARG A 18 14.60 -17.65 -2.11
N GLU A 19 14.92 -18.21 -3.27
CA GLU A 19 14.26 -17.94 -4.57
C GLU A 19 14.34 -16.48 -5.05
N THR A 20 15.48 -15.83 -4.83
CA THR A 20 15.75 -14.49 -5.39
C THR A 20 15.76 -14.51 -6.92
N GLU A 21 15.50 -13.40 -7.61
CA GLU A 21 15.61 -13.41 -9.08
C GLU A 21 17.09 -13.53 -9.49
N LYS A 22 17.38 -14.29 -10.55
CA LYS A 22 18.74 -14.45 -11.09
C LYS A 22 19.41 -13.12 -11.47
N SER A 23 18.62 -12.08 -11.74
CA SER A 23 19.06 -10.73 -12.08
C SER A 23 19.54 -9.91 -10.88
N TRP A 24 19.32 -10.41 -9.64
CA TRP A 24 19.63 -9.65 -8.44
C TRP A 24 21.11 -9.75 -8.12
N THR A 25 21.74 -8.60 -7.97
CA THR A 25 23.13 -8.54 -7.53
C THR A 25 23.18 -8.46 -6.00
N PRO A 26 24.28 -8.88 -5.37
CA PRO A 26 24.53 -8.65 -3.94
C PRO A 26 24.29 -7.18 -3.52
N ALA A 27 24.66 -6.24 -4.40
CA ALA A 27 24.44 -4.81 -4.19
C ALA A 27 22.95 -4.42 -4.18
N LEU A 28 22.12 -5.04 -5.03
CA LEU A 28 20.67 -4.81 -5.03
C LEU A 28 20.04 -5.36 -3.75
N VAL A 29 20.43 -6.56 -3.32
CA VAL A 29 19.92 -7.19 -2.09
C VAL A 29 20.26 -6.36 -0.86
N ALA A 30 21.50 -5.89 -0.73
CA ALA A 30 21.89 -4.99 0.35
C ALA A 30 21.07 -3.68 0.33
N ALA A 31 20.90 -3.09 -0.87
CA ALA A 31 20.14 -1.85 -1.03
C ALA A 31 18.66 -2.01 -0.68
N LEU A 32 18.01 -3.14 -1.02
CA LEU A 32 16.62 -3.45 -0.65
C LEU A 32 16.43 -3.48 0.88
N LEU A 33 17.47 -3.86 1.61
CA LEU A 33 17.48 -3.92 3.07
C LEU A 33 17.94 -2.60 3.72
N GLY A 34 18.18 -1.54 2.95
CA GLY A 34 18.68 -0.25 3.47
C GLY A 34 20.17 -0.24 3.84
N LEU A 35 20.91 -1.27 3.45
CA LEU A 35 22.30 -1.48 3.83
C LEU A 35 23.24 -1.18 2.67
N ASP A 36 24.46 -0.72 2.97
CA ASP A 36 25.52 -0.64 1.97
C ASP A 36 26.22 -2.01 1.83
N LEU A 37 26.48 -2.46 0.61
CA LEU A 37 27.23 -3.72 0.41
C LEU A 37 28.68 -3.54 0.90
N GLU A 38 29.10 -4.41 1.81
CA GLU A 38 30.50 -4.56 2.17
C GLU A 38 31.14 -5.56 1.21
N VAL A 39 32.06 -5.07 0.39
CA VAL A 39 32.86 -5.91 -0.51
C VAL A 39 34.09 -6.33 0.28
N ASP A 40 34.21 -7.62 0.59
CA ASP A 40 35.43 -8.15 1.20
C ASP A 40 36.58 -7.97 0.19
N ALA A 41 37.73 -7.51 0.66
CA ALA A 41 38.90 -7.24 -0.20
C ALA A 41 39.46 -8.50 -0.90
N ALA A 42 38.90 -9.68 -0.64
CA ALA A 42 39.31 -10.95 -1.23
C ALA A 42 38.65 -11.26 -2.59
N ASP A 43 37.55 -10.60 -2.95
CA ASP A 43 36.77 -10.92 -4.17
C ASP A 43 37.32 -10.30 -5.47
N ASP A 44 38.35 -9.45 -5.42
CA ASP A 44 38.95 -8.80 -6.60
C ASP A 44 39.91 -9.73 -7.38
N MET A 45 40.13 -10.96 -6.91
CA MET A 45 41.14 -11.89 -7.43
C MET A 45 40.55 -13.20 -7.98
N GLY A 46 39.40 -13.15 -8.67
CA GLY A 46 38.97 -14.10 -9.71
C GLY A 46 39.31 -15.59 -9.57
N ARG A 47 39.31 -16.17 -8.36
CA ARG A 47 39.56 -17.59 -8.14
C ARG A 47 38.25 -18.30 -7.77
N PRO A 48 37.96 -19.47 -8.35
CA PRO A 48 36.81 -20.28 -7.95
C PRO A 48 37.01 -20.72 -6.50
N HIS A 49 36.01 -20.44 -5.65
CA HIS A 49 36.03 -20.75 -4.23
C HIS A 49 35.49 -22.16 -3.99
N ASP A 50 36.27 -22.99 -3.30
CA ASP A 50 35.77 -24.16 -2.57
C ASP A 50 34.94 -23.66 -1.37
N GLU A 51 33.68 -24.08 -1.28
CA GLU A 51 32.64 -23.54 -0.38
C GLU A 51 32.74 -24.00 1.09
N GLY A 52 33.84 -24.61 1.53
CA GLY A 52 33.87 -25.34 2.81
C GLY A 52 34.31 -24.57 4.06
N GLU A 53 35.44 -23.85 4.03
CA GLU A 53 36.23 -23.70 5.28
C GLU A 53 36.72 -22.30 5.66
N LYS A 54 36.38 -21.22 4.94
CA LYS A 54 36.92 -19.86 5.24
C LYS A 54 35.93 -18.80 5.71
N ALA A 55 34.64 -19.10 5.86
CA ALA A 55 33.65 -18.14 6.38
C ALA A 55 33.86 -17.76 7.87
N SER A 56 34.78 -18.44 8.57
CA SER A 56 35.08 -18.19 10.00
C SER A 56 36.12 -17.09 10.25
N ALA A 57 36.88 -16.64 9.24
CA ALA A 57 38.04 -15.77 9.46
C ALA A 57 37.75 -14.27 9.27
N VAL A 58 36.59 -13.91 8.74
CA VAL A 58 36.23 -12.50 8.50
C VAL A 58 35.24 -12.05 9.58
N GLY A 59 35.57 -10.96 10.27
CA GLY A 59 34.72 -10.36 11.29
C GLY A 59 33.35 -9.90 10.75
N PRO A 60 32.43 -9.52 11.64
CA PRO A 60 31.11 -9.02 11.24
C PRO A 60 31.24 -7.76 10.36
N PRO A 61 30.30 -7.52 9.43
CA PRO A 61 30.27 -6.30 8.62
C PRO A 61 30.21 -5.04 9.48
N ARG A 62 30.62 -3.89 8.96
CA ARG A 62 30.49 -2.60 9.68
C ARG A 62 29.03 -2.19 9.83
N HIS A 63 28.69 -1.44 10.88
CA HIS A 63 27.34 -0.89 11.06
C HIS A 63 26.82 -0.17 9.82
N GLY A 64 25.54 -0.40 9.49
CA GLY A 64 24.91 0.11 8.26
C GLY A 64 25.36 -0.58 6.96
N ARG A 65 26.17 -1.64 7.06
CA ARG A 65 26.58 -2.47 5.93
C ARG A 65 26.09 -3.90 6.05
N ALA A 66 26.01 -4.57 4.90
CA ALA A 66 25.71 -5.98 4.82
C ALA A 66 26.77 -6.70 3.99
N ARG A 67 27.13 -7.91 4.42
CA ARG A 67 27.77 -8.88 3.55
C ARG A 67 26.68 -9.76 2.96
N VAL A 68 26.64 -9.87 1.64
CA VAL A 68 25.65 -10.67 0.93
C VAL A 68 26.37 -11.77 0.18
N SER A 69 26.01 -13.02 0.46
CA SER A 69 26.62 -14.22 -0.11
C SER A 69 25.56 -15.18 -0.65
N GLY A 70 25.94 -16.15 -1.47
CA GLY A 70 25.02 -17.10 -2.10
C GLY A 70 24.65 -16.74 -3.55
N CYS A 71 23.90 -17.63 -4.20
CA CYS A 71 23.59 -17.55 -5.62
C CYS A 71 22.19 -16.97 -5.88
N PRO A 72 22.08 -15.80 -6.55
CA PRO A 72 20.81 -15.28 -7.04
C PRO A 72 20.07 -16.33 -7.87
N GLY A 73 18.78 -16.56 -7.60
CA GLY A 73 18.03 -17.67 -8.21
C GLY A 73 17.81 -18.88 -7.30
N THR A 74 18.51 -18.96 -6.15
CA THR A 74 18.43 -20.12 -5.25
C THR A 74 18.32 -19.68 -3.79
N GLU A 75 19.41 -19.20 -3.20
CA GLU A 75 19.48 -18.78 -1.80
C GLU A 75 20.53 -17.68 -1.66
N VAL A 76 20.19 -16.62 -0.95
CA VAL A 76 21.07 -15.49 -0.65
C VAL A 76 21.09 -15.31 0.86
N THR A 77 22.27 -15.32 1.45
CA THR A 77 22.48 -15.04 2.88
C THR A 77 22.95 -13.60 3.06
N VAL A 78 22.24 -12.84 3.86
CA VAL A 78 22.60 -11.48 4.26
C VAL A 78 23.06 -11.49 5.71
N GLU A 79 24.30 -11.07 5.93
CA GLU A 79 24.92 -10.93 7.24
C GLU A 79 24.96 -9.46 7.66
N VAL A 80 24.59 -9.17 8.91
CA VAL A 80 24.59 -7.82 9.50
C VAL A 80 25.21 -7.84 10.91
N PRO A 81 25.83 -6.72 11.36
CA PRO A 81 26.60 -6.69 12.61
C PRO A 81 25.78 -6.82 13.88
N THR A 82 24.52 -6.36 13.89
CA THR A 82 23.70 -6.39 15.10
C THR A 82 22.25 -6.76 14.84
N LEU A 83 21.57 -7.25 15.88
CA LEU A 83 20.12 -7.49 15.87
C LEU A 83 19.34 -6.20 15.58
N ARG A 84 19.87 -5.05 16.01
CA ARG A 84 19.27 -3.74 15.72
C ARG A 84 19.38 -3.43 14.23
N ASP A 85 20.51 -3.68 13.59
CA ASP A 85 20.69 -3.50 12.15
C ASP A 85 19.82 -4.48 11.35
N LEU A 86 19.64 -5.72 11.81
CA LEU A 86 18.70 -6.68 11.20
C LEU A 86 17.25 -6.21 11.33
N LYS A 87 16.83 -5.82 12.54
CA LYS A 87 15.47 -5.31 12.78
C LYS A 87 15.24 -4.02 12.01
N LEU A 88 16.22 -3.12 11.97
CA LEU A 88 16.20 -1.93 11.15
C LEU A 88 16.05 -2.33 9.70
N ALA A 89 16.88 -3.19 9.13
CA ALA A 89 16.79 -3.64 7.73
C ALA A 89 15.46 -4.29 7.35
N LEU A 90 14.86 -5.07 8.25
CA LEU A 90 13.53 -5.65 8.08
C LEU A 90 12.40 -4.62 8.23
N SER A 91 12.66 -3.52 8.94
CA SER A 91 11.76 -2.37 9.09
C SER A 91 12.07 -1.21 8.12
N PHE A 92 13.24 -1.24 7.47
CA PHE A 92 13.77 -0.17 6.64
C PHE A 92 13.11 -0.35 5.31
N ASN A 93 12.32 0.68 4.99
CA ASN A 93 11.19 0.68 4.11
C ASN A 93 9.92 0.13 4.79
N GLY A 94 8.83 0.88 4.66
CA GLY A 94 7.54 0.25 4.42
C GLY A 94 7.53 -0.60 3.14
N LEU A 95 8.52 -1.49 2.95
CA LEU A 95 8.51 -2.65 2.07
C LEU A 95 7.53 -3.67 2.68
N GLU A 96 6.27 -3.28 2.71
CA GLU A 96 5.44 -3.98 1.75
C GLU A 96 5.82 -3.44 0.40
N VAL A 97 6.74 -4.12 -0.29
CA VAL A 97 6.76 -3.96 -1.74
C VAL A 97 5.32 -4.23 -2.18
N PRO A 98 4.69 -3.41 -3.02
CA PRO A 98 3.53 -3.89 -3.73
C PRO A 98 3.95 -5.18 -4.42
N LEU A 99 3.40 -6.30 -3.95
CA LEU A 99 3.53 -7.64 -4.54
C LEU A 99 2.98 -7.70 -5.98
N THR A 100 2.82 -6.56 -6.66
CA THR A 100 2.15 -6.43 -7.94
C THR A 100 3.10 -6.62 -9.13
N HIS A 101 4.42 -6.56 -8.95
CA HIS A 101 5.40 -6.86 -10.01
C HIS A 101 6.56 -7.71 -9.46
N GLY A 102 6.47 -9.04 -9.61
CA GLY A 102 7.65 -9.93 -9.58
C GLY A 102 7.89 -10.79 -8.34
N TYR A 103 7.32 -10.47 -7.17
CA TYR A 103 7.56 -11.24 -5.94
C TYR A 103 6.65 -12.46 -5.86
N ARG A 104 6.96 -13.46 -6.68
CA ARG A 104 6.21 -14.71 -6.82
C ARG A 104 6.72 -15.74 -5.82
N HIS A 105 5.90 -15.98 -4.80
CA HIS A 105 5.73 -17.26 -4.10
C HIS A 105 6.65 -17.55 -2.89
N TYR A 106 6.24 -18.14 -1.76
CA TYR A 106 5.15 -19.09 -1.41
C TYR A 106 3.96 -19.25 -2.41
N ARG A 107 3.89 -20.42 -3.07
CA ARG A 107 3.14 -20.68 -4.35
C ARG A 107 1.65 -20.32 -4.35
N LEU A 108 1.07 -19.82 -5.46
CA LEU A 108 0.63 -20.62 -6.64
C LEU A 108 0.79 -19.93 -8.03
N GLN A 109 1.43 -20.65 -8.97
CA GLN A 109 1.72 -20.36 -10.40
C GLN A 109 0.51 -20.54 -11.36
N PRO A 110 0.54 -20.27 -12.71
CA PRO A 110 1.66 -20.06 -13.66
C PRO A 110 1.53 -18.87 -14.68
N SER A 111 2.43 -18.80 -15.67
CA SER A 111 2.75 -17.73 -16.68
C SER A 111 2.99 -18.37 -18.07
N PRO A 112 3.35 -17.66 -19.20
CA PRO A 112 2.87 -16.45 -19.94
C PRO A 112 2.73 -16.75 -21.49
N PRO A 113 2.99 -15.87 -22.51
CA PRO A 113 2.70 -14.43 -22.81
C PRO A 113 2.02 -14.17 -24.21
N HIS A 114 1.38 -13.00 -24.42
CA HIS A 114 1.60 -11.92 -25.44
C HIS A 114 0.20 -11.50 -25.98
N ASP A 115 -0.17 -10.26 -26.31
CA ASP A 115 0.46 -9.29 -27.22
C ASP A 115 0.04 -7.82 -26.97
N ASN A 116 0.79 -6.92 -27.60
CA ASN A 116 0.63 -5.46 -27.69
C ASN A 116 -0.78 -4.99 -28.08
N ILE A 117 -1.31 -3.98 -27.37
CA ILE A 117 -2.26 -3.01 -27.94
C ILE A 117 -1.89 -1.62 -27.41
N SER A 118 -1.68 -0.69 -28.34
CA SER A 118 -1.60 0.75 -28.11
C SER A 118 -2.98 1.28 -27.73
N ASP A 119 -3.09 2.14 -26.72
CA ASP A 119 -4.33 2.90 -26.53
C ASP A 119 -4.05 4.39 -26.30
N ALA A 120 -4.63 5.18 -27.20
CA ALA A 120 -5.10 6.51 -26.90
C ALA A 120 -6.27 6.40 -25.92
N GLN A 121 -6.23 7.12 -24.80
CA GLN A 121 -7.31 7.07 -23.81
C GLN A 121 -8.53 7.87 -24.26
N VAL A 122 -9.68 7.20 -24.27
CA VAL A 122 -11.01 7.81 -24.24
C VAL A 122 -11.32 8.26 -22.79
N PRO A 123 -11.99 9.41 -22.57
CA PRO A 123 -12.38 9.84 -21.22
C PRO A 123 -13.33 8.84 -20.55
N GLY A 124 -12.92 8.25 -19.42
CA GLY A 124 -13.78 7.40 -18.59
C GLY A 124 -13.12 6.16 -17.97
N GLU A 125 -11.94 5.73 -18.42
CA GLU A 125 -11.31 4.51 -17.91
C GLU A 125 -10.28 4.83 -16.83
N ASP A 126 -10.61 4.51 -15.58
CA ASP A 126 -9.68 4.60 -14.44
C ASP A 126 -8.34 3.90 -14.75
N PRO A 127 -7.17 4.49 -14.40
CA PRO A 127 -5.92 3.81 -14.65
C PRO A 127 -5.94 2.46 -13.93
N PRO A 128 -5.28 1.42 -14.46
CA PRO A 128 -5.29 0.10 -13.83
C PRO A 128 -4.97 0.19 -12.34
N LEU A 129 -5.60 -0.63 -11.50
CA LEU A 129 -5.39 -0.59 -10.04
C LEU A 129 -3.91 -0.79 -9.69
N VAL A 130 -3.18 -1.56 -10.50
CA VAL A 130 -1.70 -1.64 -10.47
C VAL A 130 -1.03 -0.27 -10.53
N ALA A 131 -1.47 0.61 -11.42
CA ALA A 131 -0.87 1.93 -11.65
C ALA A 131 -1.32 2.95 -10.60
N GLN A 132 -2.51 2.75 -10.01
CA GLN A 132 -2.94 3.47 -8.82
C GLN A 132 -2.01 3.06 -7.69
N LEU A 133 -2.00 1.78 -7.32
CA LEU A 133 -1.20 1.16 -6.26
C LEU A 133 0.31 1.10 -6.52
N ALA A 134 0.78 1.65 -7.64
CA ALA A 134 2.19 1.60 -7.99
C ALA A 134 2.98 2.38 -6.94
N PRO A 135 4.13 1.85 -6.49
CA PRO A 135 5.01 2.62 -5.65
C PRO A 135 5.45 3.89 -6.39
N LEU A 136 5.83 4.92 -5.65
CA LEU A 136 6.24 6.20 -6.20
C LEU A 136 7.29 6.02 -7.30
N SER A 137 7.26 6.84 -8.34
CA SER A 137 8.26 6.75 -9.40
C SER A 137 9.66 7.12 -8.88
N THR A 138 10.71 6.63 -9.55
CA THR A 138 12.09 7.05 -9.24
C THR A 138 12.25 8.57 -9.30
N GLU A 139 11.58 9.23 -10.23
CA GLU A 139 11.60 10.70 -10.38
C GLU A 139 11.00 11.41 -9.16
N GLU A 140 9.87 10.90 -8.65
CA GLU A 140 9.22 11.43 -7.45
C GLU A 140 10.11 11.23 -6.21
N ILE A 141 10.72 10.05 -6.06
CA ILE A 141 11.67 9.77 -4.98
C ILE A 141 12.87 10.73 -5.03
N LEU A 142 13.43 10.97 -6.23
CA LEU A 142 14.55 11.89 -6.40
C LEU A 142 14.15 13.35 -6.12
N THR A 143 12.93 13.76 -6.48
CA THR A 143 12.40 15.09 -6.16
C THR A 143 12.28 15.27 -4.64
N ARG A 144 11.78 14.27 -3.93
CA ARG A 144 11.71 14.28 -2.46
C ARG A 144 13.07 14.27 -1.80
N LEU A 145 14.01 13.50 -2.33
CA LEU A 145 15.39 13.47 -1.83
C LEU A 145 16.04 14.84 -1.90
N LYS A 146 15.77 15.62 -2.96
CA LYS A 146 16.24 17.02 -3.06
C LYS A 146 15.63 17.90 -1.98
N LYS A 147 14.33 17.76 -1.69
CA LYS A 147 13.65 18.52 -0.62
C LYS A 147 14.10 18.14 0.79
N ALA A 148 14.32 16.84 1.03
CA ALA A 148 14.69 16.31 2.35
C ALA A 148 16.13 16.69 2.75
N ARG A 149 17.02 16.87 1.76
CA ARG A 149 18.36 17.40 1.99
C ARG A 149 18.23 18.90 2.29
N ARG A 150 18.34 19.26 3.57
CA ARG A 150 18.49 20.66 3.99
C ARG A 150 19.69 21.29 3.28
N GLU A 151 19.58 22.55 2.86
CA GLU A 151 20.63 23.27 2.12
C GLU A 151 21.98 23.31 2.87
N ASP A 152 21.98 23.08 4.19
CA ASP A 152 23.18 23.10 5.04
C ASP A 152 24.05 21.83 5.02
N ASP A 153 23.62 20.74 4.38
CA ASP A 153 24.48 19.55 4.23
C ASP A 153 25.50 19.78 3.10
N THR A 154 26.50 20.60 3.41
CA THR A 154 27.66 20.93 2.57
C THR A 154 28.62 19.75 2.38
N SER A 155 28.30 18.59 2.97
CA SER A 155 29.01 17.35 2.70
C SER A 155 28.98 17.08 1.19
N PRO A 156 30.13 17.09 0.50
CA PRO A 156 30.14 16.91 -0.94
C PRO A 156 29.45 15.59 -1.24
N PRO A 157 28.54 15.53 -2.25
CA PRO A 157 27.92 14.27 -2.64
C PRO A 157 29.07 13.31 -2.86
N SER A 158 29.18 12.26 -2.03
CA SER A 158 30.31 11.34 -2.10
C SER A 158 30.51 10.99 -3.57
N LYS A 159 31.66 11.40 -4.14
CA LYS A 159 31.85 11.46 -5.60
C LYS A 159 31.59 10.11 -6.28
N ARG A 160 31.55 9.02 -5.50
CA ARG A 160 31.13 7.66 -5.83
C ARG A 160 29.64 7.50 -6.20
N ARG A 161 28.70 8.22 -5.57
CA ARG A 161 27.24 8.01 -5.75
C ARG A 161 26.66 8.67 -7.01
N LYS A 162 27.15 9.87 -7.39
CA LYS A 162 26.77 10.50 -8.68
C LYS A 162 27.22 9.67 -9.89
N ALA A 163 28.29 8.88 -9.77
CA ALA A 163 28.74 7.96 -10.82
C ALA A 163 27.86 6.70 -10.93
N GLN A 164 27.35 6.16 -9.82
CA GLN A 164 26.49 4.96 -9.82
C GLN A 164 25.12 5.20 -10.44
N ALA A 165 24.49 6.36 -10.21
CA ALA A 165 23.17 6.66 -10.78
C ALA A 165 23.21 6.97 -12.29
N LYS A 166 24.31 7.54 -12.80
CA LYS A 166 24.47 7.85 -14.24
C LYS A 166 24.91 6.64 -15.09
N GLY A 167 25.49 5.60 -14.47
CA GLY A 167 26.01 4.41 -15.17
C GLY A 167 25.24 3.10 -14.92
N SER A 168 24.26 3.09 -14.01
CA SER A 168 23.46 1.89 -13.75
C SER A 168 22.56 1.58 -14.95
N LYS A 169 22.95 0.59 -15.76
CA LYS A 169 22.04 -0.02 -16.76
C LYS A 169 20.79 -0.65 -16.10
N ASN A 170 20.77 -0.79 -14.78
CA ASN A 170 19.69 -1.40 -14.01
C ASN A 170 18.81 -0.33 -13.33
N LYS A 171 17.61 -0.10 -13.90
CA LYS A 171 16.62 0.85 -13.38
C LYS A 171 16.16 0.51 -11.95
N THR A 172 16.09 -0.78 -11.62
CA THR A 172 15.68 -1.28 -10.30
C THR A 172 16.72 -0.91 -9.23
N LEU A 173 18.01 -1.09 -9.52
CA LEU A 173 19.07 -0.69 -8.59
C LEU A 173 19.09 0.82 -8.35
N ALA A 174 18.93 1.62 -9.42
CA ALA A 174 18.87 3.07 -9.28
C ALA A 174 17.69 3.52 -8.41
N HIS A 175 16.53 2.87 -8.56
CA HIS A 175 15.35 3.09 -7.73
C HIS A 175 15.61 2.73 -6.26
N ALA A 176 16.12 1.52 -5.98
CA ALA A 176 16.42 1.08 -4.62
C ALA A 176 17.41 1.99 -3.90
N LEU A 177 18.47 2.44 -4.61
CA LEU A 177 19.43 3.40 -4.06
C LEU A 177 18.79 4.76 -3.75
N ALA A 178 17.90 5.26 -4.62
CA ALA A 178 17.19 6.51 -4.38
C ALA A 178 16.25 6.42 -3.17
N VAL A 179 15.56 5.29 -3.00
CA VAL A 179 14.72 5.00 -1.82
C VAL A 179 15.58 5.00 -0.55
N ASN A 180 16.71 4.29 -0.56
CA ASN A 180 17.61 4.21 0.59
C ASN A 180 18.20 5.59 0.97
N ASP A 181 18.64 6.37 -0.01
CA ASP A 181 19.15 7.72 0.21
C ASP A 181 18.06 8.65 0.79
N LEU A 182 16.82 8.54 0.32
CA LEU A 182 15.69 9.29 0.85
C LEU A 182 15.39 8.88 2.29
N ALA A 183 15.30 7.58 2.57
CA ALA A 183 15.05 7.07 3.92
C ALA A 183 16.13 7.56 4.92
N ARG A 184 17.41 7.55 4.52
CA ARG A 184 18.52 8.10 5.33
C ARG A 184 18.38 9.60 5.55
N ALA A 185 18.06 10.38 4.51
CA ALA A 185 17.85 11.83 4.63
C ALA A 185 16.69 12.17 5.57
N MET A 186 15.70 11.28 5.68
CA MET A 186 14.56 11.41 6.59
C MET A 186 14.85 10.89 8.01
N GLY A 187 16.09 10.48 8.32
CA GLY A 187 16.48 9.97 9.64
C GLY A 187 16.12 8.50 9.89
N GLY A 188 15.81 7.73 8.84
CA GLY A 188 15.52 6.29 8.89
C GLY A 188 14.16 5.93 9.50
N VAL A 189 13.49 6.86 10.16
CA VAL A 189 12.14 6.69 10.72
C VAL A 189 11.35 7.96 10.47
N ARG A 190 10.20 7.82 9.83
CA ARG A 190 9.27 8.92 9.63
C ARG A 190 8.42 9.11 10.89
N PRO A 191 8.37 10.31 11.50
CA PRO A 191 7.46 10.57 12.62
C PRO A 191 6.02 10.25 12.25
N VAL A 192 5.37 9.43 13.08
CA VAL A 192 3.97 9.04 12.91
C VAL A 192 3.11 9.76 13.94
N TYR A 193 2.17 10.56 13.46
CA TYR A 193 1.12 11.17 14.27
C TYR A 193 -0.13 10.33 14.16
N ARG A 194 -0.69 9.93 15.30
CA ARG A 194 -1.95 9.19 15.32
C ARG A 194 -3.12 10.14 15.52
N CYS A 195 -4.19 9.92 14.76
CA CYS A 195 -5.44 10.65 14.90
C CYS A 195 -6.60 9.65 14.87
N PRO A 196 -7.56 9.72 15.81
CA PRO A 196 -8.80 9.01 15.66
C PRO A 196 -9.58 9.59 14.47
N GLY A 197 -10.21 8.74 13.68
CA GLY A 197 -11.27 9.16 12.76
C GLY A 197 -12.48 9.72 13.51
N ALA A 198 -13.36 10.38 12.78
CA ALA A 198 -14.60 10.93 13.32
C ALA A 198 -15.48 9.83 13.93
N ALA A 199 -16.02 10.07 15.12
CA ALA A 199 -17.04 9.21 15.71
C ALA A 199 -18.39 9.38 14.97
N PRO A 200 -19.25 8.35 14.94
CA PRO A 200 -20.61 8.51 14.43
C PRO A 200 -21.38 9.52 15.31
N LEU A 201 -22.11 10.44 14.68
CA LEU A 201 -23.00 11.37 15.39
C LEU A 201 -24.24 10.66 15.93
N ARG A 202 -24.56 9.48 15.37
CA ARG A 202 -25.66 8.60 15.78
C ARG A 202 -25.12 7.20 16.09
N PRO A 203 -24.51 6.97 17.27
CA PRO A 203 -23.82 5.71 17.57
C PRO A 203 -24.73 4.48 17.55
N ALA A 204 -25.94 4.57 18.09
CA ALA A 204 -26.89 3.44 18.13
C ALA A 204 -27.32 3.02 16.72
N ASP A 205 -27.71 3.98 15.87
CA ASP A 205 -28.04 3.73 14.47
C ASP A 205 -26.86 3.11 13.73
N PHE A 206 -25.65 3.63 13.98
CA PHE A 206 -24.43 3.11 13.37
C PHE A 206 -24.12 1.68 13.81
N ASP A 207 -24.29 1.33 15.09
CA ASP A 207 -24.04 -0.02 15.59
C ASP A 207 -24.99 -1.05 14.97
N GLU A 208 -26.27 -0.71 14.82
CA GLU A 208 -27.26 -1.55 14.13
C GLU A 208 -26.91 -1.71 12.64
N LEU A 209 -26.63 -0.61 11.95
CA LEU A 209 -26.24 -0.61 10.53
C LEU A 209 -24.94 -1.36 10.30
N ARG A 210 -23.96 -1.23 11.19
CA ARG A 210 -22.69 -1.95 11.14
C ARG A 210 -22.91 -3.46 11.15
N GLY A 211 -23.80 -3.95 12.02
CA GLY A 211 -24.14 -5.39 12.07
C GLY A 211 -24.70 -5.89 10.74
N LYS A 212 -25.73 -5.21 10.23
CA LYS A 212 -26.37 -5.52 8.94
C LYS A 212 -25.39 -5.43 7.77
N LEU A 213 -24.50 -4.45 7.78
CA LEU A 213 -23.51 -4.23 6.73
C LEU A 213 -22.41 -5.29 6.76
N LEU A 214 -21.92 -5.68 7.94
CA LEU A 214 -20.95 -6.78 8.05
C LEU A 214 -21.51 -8.11 7.57
N GLU A 215 -22.75 -8.43 7.93
CA GLU A 215 -23.46 -9.60 7.41
C GLU A 215 -23.54 -9.54 5.87
N ALA A 216 -24.02 -8.42 5.33
CA ALA A 216 -24.13 -8.23 3.89
C ALA A 216 -22.79 -8.34 3.17
N LEU A 217 -21.69 -7.82 3.74
CA LEU A 217 -20.35 -7.86 3.14
C LEU A 217 -19.73 -9.26 3.19
N ARG A 218 -19.97 -10.03 4.25
CA ARG A 218 -19.48 -11.42 4.37
C ARG A 218 -20.19 -12.35 3.39
N ASP A 219 -21.48 -12.12 3.17
CA ASP A 219 -22.30 -12.89 2.24
C ASP A 219 -22.14 -12.45 0.78
N PHE A 220 -21.43 -11.34 0.54
CA PHE A 220 -21.36 -10.70 -0.76
C PHE A 220 -20.54 -11.53 -1.77
N GLN A 221 -21.21 -12.37 -2.55
CA GLN A 221 -20.53 -13.32 -3.46
C GLN A 221 -19.87 -12.64 -4.66
N ASP A 222 -20.30 -11.43 -5.00
CA ASP A 222 -19.83 -10.72 -6.17
C ASP A 222 -18.40 -10.14 -6.03
N PHE A 223 -17.77 -10.28 -4.85
CA PHE A 223 -16.33 -10.09 -4.67
C PHE A 223 -15.48 -11.00 -5.57
N PHE A 224 -15.96 -12.20 -5.88
CA PHE A 224 -15.16 -13.27 -6.47
C PHE A 224 -15.25 -13.34 -8.00
N ASP A 225 -16.33 -12.81 -8.58
CA ASP A 225 -16.70 -13.02 -9.98
C ASP A 225 -16.42 -11.83 -10.89
N ASN A 226 -15.86 -10.75 -10.34
CA ASN A 226 -15.66 -9.52 -11.09
C ASN A 226 -14.18 -9.33 -11.42
N PRO A 227 -13.68 -9.84 -12.57
CA PRO A 227 -12.35 -9.52 -13.09
C PRO A 227 -12.35 -8.09 -13.64
N GLN A 228 -12.93 -7.14 -12.91
CA GLN A 228 -13.15 -5.78 -13.39
C GLN A 228 -11.84 -5.06 -13.70
N ARG A 229 -10.67 -5.63 -13.34
CA ARG A 229 -9.37 -5.24 -13.88
C ARG A 229 -8.43 -6.43 -14.09
N LYS A 230 -7.97 -6.62 -15.34
CA LYS A 230 -6.87 -7.54 -15.68
C LYS A 230 -5.64 -7.21 -14.82
N GLY A 231 -5.04 -8.23 -14.19
CA GLY A 231 -3.71 -8.12 -13.56
C GLY A 231 -3.68 -7.88 -12.05
N VAL A 232 -4.80 -7.65 -11.36
CA VAL A 232 -4.84 -7.64 -9.88
C VAL A 232 -5.74 -8.79 -9.40
N ARG A 233 -5.13 -9.82 -8.79
CA ARG A 233 -5.86 -10.88 -8.09
C ARG A 233 -6.30 -10.40 -6.70
N SER A 234 -7.03 -9.30 -6.62
CA SER A 234 -7.72 -8.93 -5.38
C SER A 234 -9.09 -9.56 -5.43
N ARG A 235 -9.23 -10.82 -4.99
CA ARG A 235 -10.50 -11.59 -4.93
C ARG A 235 -11.60 -10.96 -4.05
N ARG A 236 -11.40 -9.70 -3.64
CA ARG A 236 -12.06 -8.99 -2.55
C ARG A 236 -11.96 -7.47 -2.73
N TYR A 237 -12.00 -6.99 -3.97
CA TYR A 237 -11.99 -5.55 -4.29
C TYR A 237 -13.07 -5.27 -5.34
N LEU A 238 -13.99 -4.38 -5.02
CA LEU A 238 -15.07 -3.98 -5.91
C LEU A 238 -15.19 -2.46 -5.93
N VAL A 239 -15.40 -1.87 -7.11
CA VAL A 239 -15.80 -0.47 -7.25
C VAL A 239 -17.23 -0.42 -7.77
N LEU A 240 -18.10 0.21 -7.00
CA LEU A 240 -19.45 0.57 -7.42
C LEU A 240 -19.46 2.02 -7.88
N LYS A 241 -20.19 2.30 -8.96
CA LYS A 241 -20.42 3.65 -9.47
C LYS A 241 -21.89 4.00 -9.28
N ARG A 242 -22.18 5.21 -8.82
CA ARG A 242 -23.55 5.69 -8.53
C ARG A 242 -24.48 5.49 -9.72
N LYS A 243 -24.04 5.84 -10.93
CA LYS A 243 -24.82 5.64 -12.17
C LYS A 243 -25.28 4.19 -12.36
N ALA A 244 -24.41 3.21 -12.09
CA ALA A 244 -24.76 1.79 -12.24
C ALA A 244 -25.81 1.36 -11.21
N VAL A 245 -25.78 1.93 -10.00
CA VAL A 245 -26.78 1.71 -8.95
C VAL A 245 -28.10 2.40 -9.29
N ASP A 246 -28.06 3.62 -9.82
CA ASP A 246 -29.28 4.34 -10.25
C ASP A 246 -29.98 3.61 -11.40
N ASP A 247 -29.21 3.10 -12.37
CA ASP A 247 -29.74 2.35 -13.51
C ASP A 247 -30.31 0.98 -13.07
N ALA A 248 -29.68 0.35 -12.07
CA ALA A 248 -30.19 -0.85 -11.40
C ALA A 248 -31.55 -0.61 -10.72
N GLU A 249 -31.68 0.48 -9.97
CA GLU A 249 -32.92 0.85 -9.29
C GLU A 249 -34.03 1.22 -10.27
N LYS A 250 -33.71 1.92 -11.37
CA LYS A 250 -34.67 2.17 -12.46
C LYS A 250 -35.16 0.88 -13.11
N PHE A 251 -34.28 -0.10 -13.31
CA PHE A 251 -34.65 -1.41 -13.85
C PHE A 251 -35.59 -2.16 -12.90
N ARG A 252 -35.35 -2.11 -11.58
CA ARG A 252 -36.21 -2.72 -10.56
C ARG A 252 -37.64 -2.18 -10.57
N ARG A 253 -37.83 -0.89 -10.91
CA ARG A 253 -39.16 -0.25 -10.98
C ARG A 253 -39.94 -0.57 -12.25
N ARG A 254 -39.29 -1.11 -13.29
CA ARG A 254 -39.99 -1.56 -14.51
C ARG A 254 -40.54 -2.96 -14.29
N SER A 255 -41.85 -3.11 -14.46
CA SER A 255 -42.59 -4.36 -14.28
C SER A 255 -42.06 -5.46 -15.22
N VAL A 256 -41.94 -6.70 -14.70
CA VAL A 256 -41.42 -7.91 -15.40
C VAL A 256 -42.42 -8.46 -16.44
N VAL A 257 -43.31 -7.63 -16.98
CA VAL A 257 -44.54 -8.13 -17.64
C VAL A 257 -44.31 -8.60 -19.08
N ASP A 258 -43.22 -8.20 -19.76
CA ASP A 258 -43.03 -8.50 -21.21
C ASP A 258 -41.65 -9.08 -21.57
N VAL A 259 -41.17 -10.13 -20.87
CA VAL A 259 -39.89 -10.77 -21.24
C VAL A 259 -40.07 -12.27 -21.56
N PRO A 260 -39.66 -12.74 -22.76
CA PRO A 260 -39.75 -14.15 -23.16
C PRO A 260 -38.96 -15.13 -22.26
N ASP A 261 -39.53 -16.31 -22.06
CA ASP A 261 -39.16 -17.31 -21.04
C ASP A 261 -37.72 -17.87 -21.17
N ARG A 262 -37.10 -17.80 -22.36
CA ARG A 262 -35.75 -18.36 -22.62
C ARG A 262 -34.59 -17.52 -22.08
N CYS A 263 -34.81 -16.27 -21.66
CA CYS A 263 -33.77 -15.42 -21.04
C CYS A 263 -33.84 -15.36 -19.51
N ARG A 264 -34.80 -16.07 -18.88
CA ARG A 264 -35.09 -15.91 -17.44
C ARG A 264 -33.93 -16.30 -16.53
N SER A 265 -33.22 -17.40 -16.80
CA SER A 265 -32.15 -17.89 -15.91
C SER A 265 -30.94 -16.93 -15.83
N GLU A 266 -30.45 -16.46 -16.98
CA GLU A 266 -29.32 -15.50 -17.03
C GLU A 266 -29.74 -14.10 -16.54
N MET A 267 -30.99 -13.68 -16.80
CA MET A 267 -31.54 -12.44 -16.25
C MET A 267 -31.80 -12.49 -14.74
N VAL A 268 -32.15 -13.66 -14.18
CA VAL A 268 -32.32 -13.85 -12.73
C VAL A 268 -30.97 -13.80 -12.02
N GLY A 269 -29.94 -14.46 -12.56
CA GLY A 269 -28.58 -14.40 -12.00
C GLY A 269 -27.99 -12.98 -12.03
N THR A 270 -28.10 -12.30 -13.18
CA THR A 270 -27.63 -10.91 -13.34
C THR A 270 -28.46 -9.94 -12.50
N GLY A 271 -29.78 -10.15 -12.44
CA GLY A 271 -30.71 -9.35 -11.64
C GLY A 271 -30.45 -9.46 -10.13
N ASN A 272 -30.05 -10.64 -9.64
CA ASN A 272 -29.69 -10.82 -8.23
C ASN A 272 -28.41 -10.06 -7.89
N LYS A 273 -27.34 -10.16 -8.70
CA LYS A 273 -26.09 -9.39 -8.49
C LYS A 273 -26.34 -7.88 -8.48
N VAL A 274 -27.17 -7.40 -9.40
CA VAL A 274 -27.56 -5.99 -9.48
C VAL A 274 -28.29 -5.53 -8.21
N ARG A 275 -29.26 -6.31 -7.72
CA ARG A 275 -29.97 -6.02 -6.46
C ARG A 275 -29.06 -6.05 -5.25
N GLU A 276 -28.12 -6.99 -5.21
CA GLU A 276 -27.17 -7.14 -4.12
C GLU A 276 -26.20 -5.95 -4.05
N ARG A 277 -25.65 -5.52 -5.20
CA ARG A 277 -24.85 -4.29 -5.31
C ARG A 277 -25.60 -3.06 -4.85
N ALA A 278 -26.87 -2.93 -5.24
CA ALA A 278 -27.73 -1.82 -4.80
C ALA A 278 -27.98 -1.88 -3.28
N ARG A 279 -28.24 -3.07 -2.71
CA ARG A 279 -28.40 -3.26 -1.27
C ARG A 279 -27.13 -2.86 -0.50
N VAL A 280 -25.96 -3.33 -0.93
CA VAL A 280 -24.68 -3.00 -0.28
C VAL A 280 -24.39 -1.51 -0.39
N TRP A 281 -24.61 -0.90 -1.57
CA TRP A 281 -24.47 0.54 -1.75
C TRP A 281 -25.35 1.31 -0.75
N SER A 282 -26.64 0.98 -0.65
CA SER A 282 -27.56 1.64 0.26
C SER A 282 -27.14 1.52 1.72
N LEU A 283 -26.72 0.32 2.16
CA LEU A 283 -26.22 0.12 3.53
C LEU A 283 -24.95 0.94 3.81
N CYS A 284 -24.04 1.03 2.83
CA CYS A 284 -22.85 1.86 2.95
C CYS A 284 -23.20 3.36 3.04
N GLU A 285 -24.15 3.82 2.21
CA GLU A 285 -24.61 5.22 2.21
C GLU A 285 -25.32 5.58 3.52
N GLU A 286 -26.15 4.68 4.04
CA GLU A 286 -26.80 4.84 5.36
C GLU A 286 -25.77 4.89 6.48
N ALA A 287 -24.78 3.98 6.48
CA ALA A 287 -23.69 3.99 7.44
C ALA A 287 -22.88 5.30 7.38
N LEU A 288 -22.53 5.78 6.17
CA LEU A 288 -21.84 7.07 5.99
C LEU A 288 -22.64 8.23 6.59
N ARG A 289 -23.96 8.27 6.36
CA ARG A 289 -24.83 9.35 6.87
C ARG A 289 -24.85 9.43 8.40
N THR A 290 -24.55 8.36 9.14
CA THR A 290 -24.47 8.42 10.61
C THR A 290 -23.38 9.34 11.14
N PHE A 291 -22.39 9.70 10.30
CA PHE A 291 -21.30 10.61 10.65
C PHE A 291 -21.56 12.08 10.30
N PHE A 292 -22.72 12.39 9.71
CA PHE A 292 -23.05 13.75 9.26
C PHE A 292 -24.41 14.20 9.81
N LEU A 293 -24.51 15.50 10.04
CA LEU A 293 -25.81 16.15 10.23
C LEU A 293 -26.65 16.00 8.95
N GLU A 294 -27.97 15.99 9.12
CA GLU A 294 -28.90 15.84 8.00
C GLU A 294 -28.64 16.89 6.90
N GLY A 295 -28.60 16.43 5.64
CA GLY A 295 -28.29 17.27 4.48
C GLY A 295 -26.84 17.75 4.35
N ARG A 296 -25.93 17.35 5.25
CA ARG A 296 -24.50 17.78 5.22
C ARG A 296 -23.51 16.69 4.81
N HIS A 297 -23.99 15.57 4.30
CA HIS A 297 -23.11 14.50 3.81
C HIS A 297 -22.40 14.93 2.52
N PRO A 298 -21.18 14.43 2.26
CA PRO A 298 -20.44 14.77 1.06
C PRO A 298 -21.09 14.18 -0.19
N GLU A 299 -20.81 14.80 -1.33
CA GLU A 299 -21.07 14.21 -2.64
C GLU A 299 -19.98 13.21 -2.99
N TYR A 300 -20.38 12.06 -3.53
CA TYR A 300 -19.49 11.04 -4.07
C TYR A 300 -20.19 10.31 -5.22
N ASP A 301 -19.42 9.86 -6.20
CA ASP A 301 -19.92 9.13 -7.37
C ASP A 301 -19.45 7.67 -7.41
N SER A 302 -18.52 7.31 -6.53
CA SER A 302 -17.85 6.02 -6.51
C SER A 302 -17.68 5.50 -5.08
N LEU A 303 -17.81 4.19 -4.91
CA LEU A 303 -17.59 3.47 -3.66
C LEU A 303 -16.66 2.30 -3.93
N ALA A 304 -15.46 2.29 -3.33
CA ALA A 304 -14.62 1.11 -3.31
C ALA A 304 -14.89 0.31 -2.04
N ILE A 305 -15.10 -0.98 -2.21
CA ILE A 305 -15.34 -1.95 -1.14
C ILE A 305 -14.23 -2.98 -1.22
N THR A 306 -13.52 -3.15 -0.11
CA THR A 306 -12.43 -4.13 -0.05
C THR A 306 -12.57 -5.04 1.16
N SER A 307 -12.07 -6.27 1.06
CA SER A 307 -11.96 -7.22 2.18
C SER A 307 -10.57 -7.81 2.22
N ASP A 308 -9.95 -7.74 3.39
CA ASP A 308 -8.57 -8.16 3.68
C ASP A 308 -7.55 -7.69 2.62
N PHE A 309 -7.74 -6.46 2.15
CA PHE A 309 -6.94 -5.86 1.10
C PHE A 309 -6.06 -4.73 1.66
N ARG A 310 -4.74 -4.86 1.50
CA ARG A 310 -3.76 -3.88 1.95
C ARG A 310 -3.31 -3.05 0.75
N GLY A 311 -3.71 -1.78 0.71
CA GLY A 311 -3.23 -0.84 -0.29
C GLY A 311 -1.80 -0.43 0.01
N SER A 312 -0.88 -0.68 -0.93
CA SER A 312 0.49 -0.14 -0.91
C SER A 312 0.49 1.38 -1.05
N PRO A 313 1.59 2.09 -0.73
CA PRO A 313 1.68 3.54 -0.94
C PRO A 313 1.33 3.97 -2.37
N HIS A 314 0.31 4.82 -2.51
CA HIS A 314 -0.22 5.24 -3.81
C HIS A 314 -0.92 6.59 -3.82
N VAL A 315 -1.20 7.09 -5.03
CA VAL A 315 -1.98 8.29 -5.30
C VAL A 315 -3.13 7.97 -6.24
N ASP A 316 -4.34 8.35 -5.84
CA ASP A 316 -5.54 8.24 -6.65
C ASP A 316 -5.68 9.45 -7.56
N LYS A 317 -4.94 9.41 -8.68
CA LYS A 317 -4.83 10.51 -9.66
C LYS A 317 -6.15 11.02 -10.23
N LYS A 318 -7.22 10.25 -10.08
CA LYS A 318 -8.54 10.55 -10.63
C LYS A 318 -9.52 11.15 -9.63
N ASP A 319 -9.12 11.25 -8.38
CA ASP A 319 -9.95 11.89 -7.39
C ASP A 319 -10.09 13.37 -7.72
N THR A 320 -11.31 13.86 -7.64
CA THR A 320 -11.67 15.28 -7.79
C THR A 320 -12.08 15.90 -6.46
N SER A 321 -12.02 15.13 -5.37
CA SER A 321 -12.42 15.56 -4.03
C SER A 321 -11.76 14.69 -2.97
N HIS A 322 -12.08 14.99 -1.72
CA HIS A 322 -11.72 14.18 -0.58
C HIS A 322 -12.32 12.77 -0.67
N GLN A 323 -11.58 11.80 -0.14
CA GLN A 323 -12.08 10.48 0.17
C GLN A 323 -12.59 10.43 1.61
N TYR A 324 -13.62 9.62 1.84
CA TYR A 324 -14.11 9.27 3.16
C TYR A 324 -13.95 7.77 3.36
N VAL A 325 -13.25 7.36 4.41
CA VAL A 325 -12.81 5.98 4.61
C VAL A 325 -13.33 5.45 5.93
N LEU A 326 -14.03 4.31 5.88
CA LEU A 326 -14.52 3.57 7.04
C LEU A 326 -14.02 2.13 6.95
N ALA A 327 -13.47 1.61 8.05
CA ALA A 327 -13.11 0.21 8.15
C ALA A 327 -13.96 -0.50 9.21
N LEU A 328 -14.40 -1.72 8.87
CA LEU A 328 -15.30 -2.55 9.68
C LEU A 328 -14.70 -3.94 9.86
N GLY A 329 -15.20 -4.66 10.86
CA GLY A 329 -14.79 -6.03 11.16
C GLY A 329 -14.05 -6.13 12.48
N ASP A 330 -13.57 -7.34 12.77
CA ASP A 330 -12.81 -7.62 13.97
C ASP A 330 -11.32 -7.71 13.66
N PHE A 331 -10.65 -6.55 13.76
CA PHE A 331 -9.23 -6.42 13.46
C PHE A 331 -8.47 -5.51 14.42
N GLU A 332 -7.16 -5.68 14.55
CA GLU A 332 -6.25 -4.80 15.29
C GLU A 332 -5.18 -4.23 14.37
N GLY A 333 -4.88 -2.94 14.50
CA GLY A 333 -4.03 -2.19 13.56
C GLY A 333 -4.80 -1.70 12.33
N GLY A 334 -4.15 -1.60 11.18
CA GLY A 334 -4.82 -1.28 9.91
C GLY A 334 -5.22 0.19 9.77
N GLU A 335 -4.52 1.09 10.45
CA GLU A 335 -4.67 2.54 10.29
C GLU A 335 -4.44 2.96 8.83
N LEU A 336 -5.24 3.93 8.38
CA LEU A 336 -5.06 4.61 7.10
C LEU A 336 -3.95 5.65 7.24
N CYS A 337 -2.84 5.42 6.56
CA CYS A 337 -1.66 6.27 6.61
C CYS A 337 -1.64 7.22 5.42
N VAL A 338 -1.41 8.52 5.68
CA VAL A 338 -1.23 9.54 4.65
C VAL A 338 0.07 10.30 4.90
N GLU A 339 0.77 10.66 3.83
CA GLU A 339 1.92 11.54 3.94
C GLU A 339 1.52 12.94 4.35
N ALA A 340 2.23 13.49 5.33
CA ALA A 340 2.02 14.83 5.85
C ALA A 340 3.34 15.62 5.80
N GLY A 341 3.22 16.95 5.72
CA GLY A 341 4.37 17.85 5.55
C GLY A 341 4.71 18.14 4.09
N GLU A 342 5.59 19.11 3.87
CA GLU A 342 5.88 19.70 2.54
C GLU A 342 6.68 18.76 1.61
N GLY A 343 7.26 17.69 2.17
CA GLY A 343 8.00 16.64 1.48
C GLY A 343 7.60 15.22 1.89
N GLY A 344 6.47 15.04 2.58
CA GLY A 344 6.07 13.76 3.13
C GLY A 344 6.95 13.30 4.30
N GLU A 345 7.56 14.24 5.02
CA GLU A 345 8.46 13.98 6.14
C GLU A 345 7.76 13.47 7.39
N LYS A 346 6.42 13.46 7.42
CA LYS A 346 5.60 12.93 8.49
C LYS A 346 4.56 11.96 7.91
N THR A 347 4.07 11.06 8.75
CA THR A 347 2.89 10.25 8.45
C THR A 347 1.80 10.59 9.44
N LEU A 348 0.59 10.83 8.94
CA LEU A 348 -0.61 10.77 9.75
C LEU A 348 -1.19 9.36 9.63
N ALA A 349 -1.31 8.65 10.75
CA ALA A 349 -2.02 7.38 10.86
C ALA A 349 -3.41 7.62 11.45
N VAL A 350 -4.44 7.41 10.63
CA VAL A 350 -5.84 7.60 11.00
C VAL A 350 -6.46 6.27 11.41
N ASP A 351 -6.98 6.21 12.63
CA ASP A 351 -7.80 5.08 13.07
C ASP A 351 -9.18 5.18 12.40
N VAL A 352 -9.45 4.24 11.51
CA VAL A 352 -10.68 4.12 10.73
C VAL A 352 -11.54 2.94 11.18
N LYS A 353 -11.17 2.22 12.26
CA LYS A 353 -11.99 1.12 12.78
C LYS A 353 -13.24 1.69 13.42
N ASN A 354 -14.40 1.44 12.82
CA ASN A 354 -15.70 1.99 13.26
C ASN A 354 -15.72 3.53 13.36
N ARG A 355 -14.83 4.18 12.62
CA ARG A 355 -14.61 5.64 12.62
C ARG A 355 -14.40 6.11 11.19
N LEU A 356 -14.85 7.33 10.89
CA LEU A 356 -14.75 7.89 9.55
C LEU A 356 -13.47 8.73 9.40
N GLY A 357 -12.55 8.23 8.60
CA GLY A 357 -11.41 9.01 8.12
C GLY A 357 -11.82 9.92 6.97
N ARG A 358 -11.22 11.10 6.88
CA ARG A 358 -11.26 11.97 5.69
C ARG A 358 -9.83 12.25 5.26
N LEU A 359 -9.53 12.12 3.99
CA LEU A 359 -8.24 12.52 3.41
C LEU A 359 -8.41 12.98 1.96
N ASP A 360 -7.34 13.47 1.37
CA ASP A 360 -7.26 13.71 -0.07
C ASP A 360 -6.53 12.55 -0.76
N GLY A 361 -7.24 11.75 -1.56
CA GLY A 361 -6.67 10.58 -2.25
C GLY A 361 -5.58 10.95 -3.26
N ARG A 362 -5.49 12.23 -3.63
CA ARG A 362 -4.42 12.76 -4.49
C ARG A 362 -3.09 12.94 -3.76
N VAL A 363 -3.08 12.76 -2.43
CA VAL A 363 -1.88 12.72 -1.60
C VAL A 363 -1.48 11.26 -1.35
N PRO A 364 -0.18 10.92 -1.35
CA PRO A 364 0.23 9.54 -1.16
C PRO A 364 -0.26 8.95 0.16
N HIS A 365 -0.86 7.77 0.09
CA HIS A 365 -1.47 7.09 1.22
C HIS A 365 -1.43 5.57 1.08
N TRP A 366 -1.57 4.86 2.21
CA TRP A 366 -1.53 3.39 2.31
C TRP A 366 -2.29 2.90 3.54
N VAL A 367 -2.44 1.58 3.67
CA VAL A 367 -2.98 0.95 4.88
C VAL A 367 -1.84 0.25 5.62
N SER A 368 -1.69 0.55 6.91
CA SER A 368 -0.71 -0.15 7.77
C SER A 368 -1.11 -1.62 8.02
N GLY A 369 -0.23 -2.41 8.62
CA GLY A 369 -0.51 -3.83 8.87
C GLY A 369 -1.61 -4.03 9.91
N TRP A 370 -2.41 -5.09 9.75
CA TRP A 370 -3.40 -5.51 10.73
C TRP A 370 -3.44 -7.03 10.89
N THR A 371 -4.09 -7.47 11.95
CA THR A 371 -4.52 -8.86 12.16
C THR A 371 -6.04 -8.92 12.26
N GLY A 372 -6.66 -10.03 11.87
CA GLY A 372 -8.12 -10.21 11.89
C GLY A 372 -8.80 -9.89 10.56
N GLU A 373 -10.13 -9.85 10.58
CA GLU A 373 -10.97 -9.62 9.40
C GLU A 373 -11.25 -8.12 9.23
N ARG A 374 -10.89 -7.56 8.07
CA ARG A 374 -11.04 -6.14 7.79
C ARG A 374 -11.75 -5.89 6.47
N PHE A 375 -12.86 -5.18 6.54
CA PHE A 375 -13.51 -4.57 5.38
C PHE A 375 -13.17 -3.08 5.31
N SER A 376 -13.07 -2.51 4.12
CA SER A 376 -12.94 -1.05 3.92
C SER A 376 -13.96 -0.54 2.93
N LEU A 377 -14.51 0.62 3.25
CA LEU A 377 -15.44 1.38 2.44
C LEU A 377 -14.79 2.73 2.17
N VAL A 378 -14.53 3.03 0.90
CA VAL A 378 -13.92 4.29 0.46
C VAL A 378 -14.91 5.00 -0.46
N PHE A 379 -15.45 6.11 0.01
CA PHE A 379 -16.34 6.98 -0.76
C PHE A 379 -15.51 8.08 -1.42
N PHE A 380 -15.55 8.17 -2.74
CA PHE A 380 -14.73 9.11 -3.50
C PHE A 380 -15.46 9.64 -4.72
N ARG A 381 -14.91 10.71 -5.30
CA ARG A 381 -15.48 11.39 -6.45
C ARG A 381 -14.43 11.46 -7.57
N THR A 382 -14.85 11.10 -8.77
CA THR A 382 -14.00 11.11 -9.98
C THR A 382 -14.49 12.09 -11.04
N GLY A 383 -15.74 12.56 -10.94
CA GLY A 383 -16.32 13.60 -11.79
C GLY A 383 -16.44 14.96 -11.10
N GLY A 384 -16.95 15.94 -11.85
CA GLY A 384 -17.20 17.30 -11.35
C GLY A 384 -15.94 18.16 -11.21
N THR A 385 -16.12 19.39 -10.71
CA THR A 385 -15.02 20.35 -10.52
C THR A 385 -14.11 19.88 -9.38
N PRO A 386 -12.79 19.73 -9.63
CA PRO A 386 -11.84 19.36 -8.58
C PRO A 386 -11.85 20.36 -7.42
N THR A 387 -11.95 19.86 -6.19
CA THR A 387 -11.71 20.70 -5.01
C THR A 387 -10.22 20.97 -4.87
N PRO A 388 -9.81 22.13 -4.30
CA PRO A 388 -8.44 22.34 -3.90
C PRO A 388 -7.92 21.21 -3.01
N ILE A 389 -6.64 20.86 -3.14
CA ILE A 389 -5.99 19.92 -2.22
C ILE A 389 -5.77 20.66 -0.91
N GLU A 390 -6.30 20.12 0.18
CA GLU A 390 -6.11 20.66 1.52
C GLU A 390 -4.88 20.06 2.19
N PRO A 391 -4.18 20.80 3.07
CA PRO A 391 -3.14 20.21 3.90
C PRO A 391 -3.72 19.17 4.86
N VAL A 392 -2.94 18.15 5.20
CA VAL A 392 -3.37 17.06 6.10
C VAL A 392 -3.96 17.56 7.44
N ASP A 393 -3.46 18.67 7.97
CA ASP A 393 -3.98 19.28 9.20
C ASP A 393 -5.44 19.76 9.08
N ALA A 394 -5.91 20.11 7.88
CA ALA A 394 -7.32 20.41 7.64
C ALA A 394 -8.21 19.18 7.85
N HIS A 395 -7.75 18.00 7.42
CA HIS A 395 -8.46 16.75 7.62
C HIS A 395 -8.50 16.35 9.10
N VAL A 396 -7.39 16.52 9.83
CA VAL A 396 -7.34 16.30 11.29
C VAL A 396 -8.33 17.21 12.01
N ARG A 397 -8.37 18.51 11.66
CA ARG A 397 -9.33 19.46 12.23
C ARG A 397 -10.77 19.06 11.92
N TRP A 398 -11.04 18.58 10.71
CA TRP A 398 -12.36 18.10 10.32
C TRP A 398 -12.80 16.87 11.12
N MET A 399 -11.94 15.84 11.26
CA MET A 399 -12.27 14.63 12.03
C MET A 399 -12.54 14.96 13.50
N LYS A 400 -11.76 15.90 14.07
CA LYS A 400 -11.98 16.41 15.42
C LYS A 400 -13.29 17.18 15.55
N SER A 401 -13.63 18.05 14.59
CA SER A 401 -14.86 18.85 14.67
C SER A 401 -16.13 18.01 14.57
N GLN A 402 -16.09 16.87 13.86
CA GLN A 402 -17.20 15.91 13.86
C GLN A 402 -17.37 15.22 15.22
N SER A 403 -16.30 15.09 16.01
CA SER A 403 -16.32 14.37 17.29
C SER A 403 -16.67 15.24 18.50
N ILE A 404 -16.75 16.56 18.34
CA ILE A 404 -17.04 17.52 19.43
C ILE A 404 -18.56 17.76 19.59
N GLY A 405 -19.38 17.29 18.64
CA GLY A 405 -20.83 17.44 18.67
C GLY A 405 -21.62 16.28 19.30
N SER A 406 -20.94 15.30 19.92
CA SER A 406 -21.53 14.10 20.53
C SER A 406 -21.55 14.17 22.05
#